data_AF-A0A954R7F7-F1
#
_entry.id   AF-A0A954R7F7-F1
#
_cell.length_a   1.000
_cell.length_b   1.000
_cell.length_c   1.000
_cell.angle_alpha   90.00
_cell.angle_beta   90.00
_cell.angle_gamma   90.00
#
_symmetry.space_group_name_H-M   'P 1'
#
loop_
_entity.id
_entity.type
_entity.pdbx_description
1 polymer ?
#
loop_
_entity_poly.entity_id
_entity_poly.type
_entity_poly.pdbx_seq_one_letter_code
_entity_poly.pdbx_strand_id
1 'polypeptide(L)'
;MPPTVFTMPTFGSLFLLLSCTFTVAAEPSDLAKTADDSASLFVGPPTIYANPIERCPLIAIIEFETSQPVVPALEISDGQRRWQQPWPVSAARKHRIAALGLRPDREHTIRVRVEADDQQAELGPPLSFRTPPLPATFPPLYKVLSRPHRMEPGLTLFSVNLWRNSVSMLDYGYVIALDNEGEVV
;
A
#
# COMPACT_ATOMS: atom_id res chain seq x y z
N MET A 1 -26.59 34.33 47.36
CA MET A 1 -25.27 34.06 46.76
C MET A 1 -24.90 35.25 45.88
N PRO A 2 -23.85 36.00 46.21
CA PRO A 2 -23.43 37.18 45.44
C PRO A 2 -22.52 36.79 44.26
N PRO A 3 -22.44 37.61 43.18
CA PRO A 3 -21.48 37.42 42.10
C PRO A 3 -20.15 38.14 42.41
N THR A 4 -19.04 37.43 42.23
CA THR A 4 -17.68 37.96 42.41
C THR A 4 -17.21 38.62 41.12
N VAL A 5 -16.76 39.86 41.28
CA VAL A 5 -16.27 40.81 40.27
C VAL A 5 -14.87 40.40 39.77
N PHE A 6 -14.68 40.55 38.47
CA PHE A 6 -13.44 40.33 37.72
C PHE A 6 -12.63 41.63 37.69
N THR A 7 -11.38 41.61 38.17
CA THR A 7 -10.47 42.75 38.18
C THR A 7 -9.24 42.45 37.31
N MET A 8 -9.04 43.25 36.26
CA MET A 8 -7.80 43.35 35.49
C MET A 8 -6.82 44.31 36.17
N PRO A 9 -5.51 44.13 35.97
CA PRO A 9 -4.58 45.25 36.00
C PRO A 9 -3.97 45.53 34.62
N THR A 10 -4.01 46.83 34.30
CA THR A 10 -3.37 47.57 33.22
C THR A 10 -1.89 47.85 33.55
N PHE A 11 -0.98 47.58 32.62
CA PHE A 11 0.34 48.21 32.46
C PHE A 11 0.68 48.04 30.97
N GLY A 12 1.12 49.01 30.18
CA GLY A 12 1.91 50.20 30.48
C GLY A 12 3.07 50.21 29.48
N SER A 13 2.99 51.12 28.51
CA SER A 13 3.81 51.29 27.30
C SER A 13 5.35 51.28 27.45
N LEU A 14 5.99 50.77 26.39
CA LEU A 14 7.04 51.39 25.55
C LEU A 14 8.36 51.86 26.20
N PHE A 15 9.50 51.25 25.84
CA PHE A 15 10.76 51.96 25.61
C PHE A 15 11.74 51.21 24.68
N LEU A 16 12.47 51.99 23.88
CA LEU A 16 13.31 51.65 22.73
C LEU A 16 14.75 51.22 23.09
N LEU A 17 15.32 50.40 22.18
CA LEU A 17 16.73 50.27 21.73
C LEU A 17 17.88 50.24 22.76
N LEU A 18 18.64 49.13 22.75
CA LEU A 18 20.09 49.23 22.52
C LEU A 18 20.70 47.91 22.02
N SER A 19 21.39 48.00 20.90
CA SER A 19 22.11 46.95 20.21
C SER A 19 23.37 46.55 20.99
N CYS A 20 23.53 45.26 21.29
CA CYS A 20 24.81 44.66 21.63
C CYS A 20 25.01 43.43 20.74
N THR A 21 25.86 43.57 19.73
CA THR A 21 26.34 42.47 18.90
C THR A 21 27.21 41.55 19.76
N PHE A 22 26.65 40.43 20.18
CA PHE A 22 27.41 39.35 20.81
C PHE A 22 27.70 38.29 19.75
N THR A 23 28.93 38.29 19.24
CA THR A 23 29.42 37.23 18.35
C THR A 23 29.67 35.98 19.20
N VAL A 24 28.72 35.05 19.18
CA VAL A 24 28.92 33.69 19.69
C VAL A 24 29.46 32.84 18.54
N ALA A 25 30.68 32.35 18.69
CA ALA A 25 31.24 31.33 17.82
C ALA A 25 30.35 30.09 17.87
N ALA A 26 29.74 29.74 16.73
CA ALA A 26 28.96 28.53 16.58
C ALA A 26 29.93 27.33 16.58
N GLU A 27 30.00 26.62 17.70
CA GLU A 27 30.47 25.23 17.70
C GLU A 27 29.51 24.40 16.83
N PRO A 28 30.00 23.50 15.97
CA PRO A 28 29.13 22.65 15.16
C PRO A 28 28.42 21.66 16.09
N SER A 29 27.17 21.98 16.42
CA SER A 29 26.25 21.07 17.10
C SER A 29 25.95 19.89 16.18
N ASP A 30 26.71 18.82 16.39
CA ASP A 30 26.48 17.48 15.89
C ASP A 30 25.14 16.96 16.43
N LEU A 31 24.05 17.36 15.78
CA LEU A 31 22.70 16.90 16.05
C LEU A 31 22.49 15.55 15.36
N ALA A 32 22.97 14.54 16.07
CA ALA A 32 22.28 13.28 16.33
C ALA A 32 21.52 12.67 15.14
N LYS A 33 22.25 11.88 14.35
CA LYS A 33 21.67 10.70 13.72
C LYS A 33 21.20 9.76 14.84
N THR A 34 19.93 9.86 15.22
CA THR A 34 19.26 8.77 15.95
C THR A 34 19.07 7.65 14.92
N ALA A 35 20.13 6.87 14.74
CA ALA A 35 20.02 5.58 14.07
C ALA A 35 19.18 4.72 15.00
N ASP A 36 17.95 4.46 14.58
CA ASP A 36 17.17 3.33 15.03
C ASP A 36 18.00 2.08 14.76
N ASP A 37 18.76 1.63 15.76
CA ASP A 37 19.68 0.49 15.67
C ASP A 37 18.94 -0.82 15.96
N SER A 38 17.66 -0.89 15.62
CA SER A 38 17.01 -2.17 15.39
C SER A 38 17.53 -2.67 14.04
N ALA A 39 18.31 -3.75 14.06
CA ALA A 39 18.73 -4.42 12.84
C ALA A 39 17.48 -4.70 11.98
N SER A 40 17.48 -4.16 10.74
CA SER A 40 16.37 -4.36 9.81
C SER A 40 16.17 -5.86 9.55
N LEU A 41 14.91 -6.27 9.53
CA LEU A 41 14.47 -7.58 9.11
C LEU A 41 14.73 -7.80 7.62
N PHE A 42 14.77 -6.75 6.80
CA PHE A 42 15.07 -6.87 5.37
C PHE A 42 16.58 -6.92 5.12
N VAL A 43 17.03 -7.92 4.36
CA VAL A 43 18.43 -8.00 3.90
C VAL A 43 18.72 -6.94 2.82
N GLY A 44 17.69 -6.56 2.06
CA GLY A 44 17.72 -5.54 1.03
C GLY A 44 16.31 -5.11 0.64
N PRO A 45 16.18 -4.08 -0.21
CA PRO A 45 14.87 -3.59 -0.62
C PRO A 45 14.10 -4.68 -1.38
N PRO A 46 12.79 -4.85 -1.12
CA PRO A 46 11.96 -5.73 -1.92
C PRO A 46 11.91 -5.25 -3.37
N THR A 47 11.76 -6.19 -4.30
CA THR A 47 11.61 -5.89 -5.73
C THR A 47 10.21 -6.27 -6.19
N ILE A 48 9.70 -5.57 -7.20
CA ILE A 48 8.39 -5.82 -7.82
C ILE A 48 8.52 -5.90 -9.33
N TYR A 49 7.82 -6.84 -9.94
CA TYR A 49 7.77 -6.98 -11.39
C TYR A 49 6.42 -7.58 -11.85
N ALA A 50 6.12 -7.45 -13.14
CA ALA A 50 4.88 -7.98 -13.70
C ALA A 50 4.84 -9.51 -13.66
N ASN A 51 3.64 -10.08 -13.52
CA ASN A 51 3.45 -11.53 -13.60
C ASN A 51 3.99 -12.08 -14.93
N PRO A 52 4.90 -13.07 -14.93
CA PRO A 52 5.42 -13.67 -16.16
C PRO A 52 4.35 -14.44 -16.95
N ILE A 53 3.22 -14.79 -16.34
CA ILE A 53 2.08 -15.36 -17.03
C ILE A 53 1.25 -14.22 -17.63
N GLU A 54 1.49 -13.92 -18.92
CA GLU A 54 0.85 -12.81 -19.65
C GLU A 54 -0.69 -12.87 -19.63
N ARG A 55 -1.28 -14.05 -19.44
CA ARG A 55 -2.73 -14.25 -19.35
C ARG A 55 -3.36 -13.74 -18.06
N CYS A 56 -2.57 -13.32 -17.07
CA CYS A 56 -3.06 -12.74 -15.82
C CYS A 56 -2.29 -11.44 -15.48
N PRO A 57 -2.58 -10.34 -16.20
CA PRO A 57 -1.78 -9.11 -16.15
C PRO A 57 -2.08 -8.22 -14.92
N LEU A 58 -3.16 -8.51 -14.18
CA LEU A 58 -3.57 -7.74 -12.98
C LEU A 58 -2.93 -8.27 -11.69
N ILE A 59 -1.77 -8.91 -11.81
CA ILE A 59 -0.97 -9.42 -10.71
C ILE A 59 0.45 -8.89 -10.84
N ALA A 60 1.03 -8.50 -9.71
CA ALA A 60 2.46 -8.23 -9.60
C ALA A 60 3.13 -9.29 -8.72
N ILE A 61 4.38 -9.62 -9.00
CA ILE A 61 5.20 -10.50 -8.20
C ILE A 61 6.17 -9.67 -7.38
N ILE A 62 6.32 -10.01 -6.10
CA ILE A 62 7.19 -9.35 -5.15
C ILE A 62 8.19 -10.37 -4.61
N GLU A 63 9.47 -10.02 -4.66
CA GLU A 63 10.57 -10.85 -4.17
C GLU A 63 11.42 -10.09 -3.16
N PHE A 64 11.74 -10.74 -2.05
CA PHE A 64 12.58 -10.19 -0.99
C PHE A 64 13.19 -11.28 -0.11
N GLU A 65 14.22 -10.89 0.63
CA GLU A 65 14.89 -11.73 1.62
C GLU A 65 14.96 -11.02 2.98
N THR A 66 14.88 -11.82 4.04
CA THR A 66 14.95 -11.35 5.42
C THR A 66 16.07 -12.01 6.22
N SER A 67 16.55 -11.30 7.24
CA SER A 67 17.66 -11.72 8.11
C SER A 67 17.30 -12.95 8.96
N GLN A 68 16.00 -13.10 9.27
CA GLN A 68 15.42 -14.23 9.99
C GLN A 68 14.10 -14.69 9.37
N PRO A 69 13.58 -15.88 9.73
CA PRO A 69 12.28 -16.34 9.23
C PRO A 69 11.14 -15.40 9.62
N VAL A 70 10.30 -15.00 8.65
CA VAL A 70 9.16 -14.11 8.85
C VAL A 70 7.92 -14.61 8.13
N VAL A 71 6.74 -14.16 8.58
CA VAL A 71 5.48 -14.26 7.86
C VAL A 71 5.18 -12.91 7.20
N PRO A 72 4.96 -12.88 5.86
CA PRO A 72 4.71 -11.62 5.18
C PRO A 72 3.22 -11.30 5.03
N ALA A 73 2.95 -10.01 4.91
CA ALA A 73 1.67 -9.45 4.47
C ALA A 73 1.93 -8.28 3.52
N LEU A 74 0.97 -7.98 2.64
CA LEU A 74 1.03 -6.82 1.77
C LEU A 74 0.02 -5.77 2.23
N GLU A 75 0.44 -4.51 2.23
CA GLU A 75 -0.45 -3.35 2.31
C GLU A 75 -0.51 -2.70 0.93
N ILE A 76 -1.68 -2.72 0.29
CA ILE A 76 -1.85 -2.27 -1.09
C ILE A 76 -2.82 -1.09 -1.13
N SER A 77 -2.50 -0.09 -1.94
CA SER A 77 -3.31 1.11 -2.15
C SER A 77 -3.30 1.51 -3.63
N ASP A 78 -4.46 1.80 -4.21
CA ASP A 78 -4.58 2.36 -5.58
C ASP A 78 -4.84 3.88 -5.58
N GLY A 79 -4.65 4.52 -4.42
CA GLY A 79 -4.90 5.95 -4.19
C GLY A 79 -6.35 6.27 -3.80
N GLN A 80 -7.30 5.36 -4.06
CA GLN A 80 -8.70 5.50 -3.64
C GLN A 80 -9.06 4.53 -2.51
N ARG A 81 -8.58 3.30 -2.60
CA ARG A 81 -8.81 2.22 -1.63
C ARG A 81 -7.49 1.72 -1.08
N ARG A 82 -7.58 1.11 0.11
CA ARG A 82 -6.47 0.37 0.74
C ARG A 82 -6.98 -0.97 1.24
N TRP A 83 -6.19 -2.01 1.05
CA TRP A 83 -6.47 -3.34 1.59
C TRP A 83 -5.19 -4.02 2.05
N GLN A 84 -5.37 -5.04 2.88
CA GLN A 84 -4.29 -5.89 3.34
C GLN A 84 -4.45 -7.28 2.74
N GLN A 85 -3.34 -7.88 2.34
CA GLN A 85 -3.30 -9.24 1.82
C GLN A 85 -2.34 -10.05 2.70
N PRO A 86 -2.86 -10.79 3.70
CA PRO A 86 -2.04 -11.72 4.45
C PRO A 86 -1.58 -12.84 3.53
N TRP A 87 -0.33 -13.26 3.66
CA TRP A 87 0.20 -14.42 2.96
C TRP A 87 0.36 -15.55 3.98
N PRO A 88 -0.58 -16.52 4.04
CA PRO A 88 -0.57 -17.60 5.02
C PRO A 88 0.43 -18.67 4.62
N VAL A 89 1.71 -18.30 4.58
CA VAL A 89 2.85 -19.19 4.34
C VAL A 89 3.60 -19.41 5.65
N SER A 90 4.26 -20.56 5.78
CA SER A 90 5.18 -20.79 6.89
C SER A 90 6.28 -19.74 6.90
N ALA A 91 6.75 -19.38 8.10
CA ALA A 91 7.84 -18.43 8.25
C ALA A 91 9.07 -18.88 7.45
N ALA A 92 9.63 -17.99 6.65
CA ALA A 92 10.78 -18.26 5.79
C ALA A 92 11.68 -17.03 5.68
N ARG A 93 12.87 -17.20 5.10
CA ARG A 93 13.81 -16.08 4.86
C ARG A 93 13.77 -15.54 3.43
N LYS A 94 13.21 -16.31 2.50
CA LYS A 94 13.12 -15.97 1.09
C LYS A 94 11.67 -16.05 0.68
N HIS A 95 11.17 -14.97 0.10
CA HIS A 95 9.77 -14.87 -0.25
C HIS A 95 9.62 -14.46 -1.70
N ARG A 96 8.66 -15.13 -2.34
CA ARG A 96 8.14 -14.79 -3.66
C ARG A 96 6.63 -14.86 -3.56
N ILE A 97 5.99 -13.69 -3.49
CA ILE A 97 4.55 -13.56 -3.23
C ILE A 97 3.89 -12.70 -4.31
N ALA A 98 2.59 -12.88 -4.50
CA ALA A 98 1.82 -12.14 -5.48
C ALA A 98 1.01 -11.00 -4.83
N ALA A 99 1.04 -9.82 -5.43
CA ALA A 99 0.05 -8.78 -5.14
C ALA A 99 -1.20 -9.08 -6.00
N LEU A 100 -2.30 -9.42 -5.33
CA LEU A 100 -3.58 -9.73 -5.95
C LEU A 100 -4.55 -8.57 -5.77
N GLY A 101 -5.59 -8.54 -6.60
CA GLY A 101 -6.64 -7.54 -6.47
C GLY A 101 -6.32 -6.19 -7.13
N LEU A 102 -5.35 -6.15 -8.06
CA LEU A 102 -4.91 -4.91 -8.69
C LEU A 102 -5.90 -4.48 -9.77
N ARG A 103 -6.20 -3.18 -9.85
CA ARG A 103 -7.23 -2.64 -10.74
C ARG A 103 -6.62 -2.25 -12.08
N PRO A 104 -7.27 -2.54 -13.22
CA PRO A 104 -6.72 -2.24 -14.54
C PRO A 104 -6.47 -0.74 -14.75
N ASP A 105 -5.41 -0.42 -15.49
CA ASP A 105 -4.96 0.94 -15.81
C ASP A 105 -4.78 1.87 -14.58
N ARG A 106 -4.31 1.32 -13.45
CA ARG A 106 -4.05 2.12 -12.25
C ARG A 106 -2.66 1.91 -11.70
N GLU A 107 -2.13 2.98 -11.10
CA GLU A 107 -0.93 2.97 -10.29
C GLU A 107 -1.28 2.45 -8.89
N HIS A 108 -0.50 1.51 -8.38
CA HIS A 108 -0.65 0.96 -7.04
C HIS A 108 0.61 1.23 -6.23
N THR A 109 0.43 1.62 -4.99
CA THR A 109 1.48 1.63 -3.97
C THR A 109 1.34 0.38 -3.11
N ILE A 110 2.39 -0.42 -3.04
CA ILE A 110 2.44 -1.67 -2.30
C ILE A 110 3.56 -1.59 -1.26
N ARG A 111 3.30 -2.02 -0.03
CA ARG A 111 4.32 -2.19 1.01
C ARG A 111 4.30 -3.61 1.52
N VAL A 112 5.48 -4.15 1.77
CA VAL A 112 5.65 -5.46 2.39
C VAL A 112 5.77 -5.26 3.90
N ARG A 113 4.86 -5.86 4.66
CA ARG A 113 4.96 -5.98 6.10
C ARG A 113 5.49 -7.37 6.42
N VAL A 114 6.50 -7.45 7.27
CA VAL A 114 7.05 -8.72 7.75
C VAL A 114 6.90 -8.79 9.27
N GLU A 115 6.60 -9.98 9.78
CA GLU A 115 6.48 -10.26 11.20
C GLU A 115 7.28 -11.52 11.53
N ALA A 116 8.19 -11.41 12.50
CA ALA A 116 9.00 -12.51 13.01
C ALA A 116 8.38 -13.14 14.27
N ASP A 117 8.86 -14.33 14.65
CA ASP A 117 8.33 -15.09 15.79
C ASP A 117 8.51 -14.38 17.15
N ASP A 118 9.50 -13.49 17.24
CA ASP A 118 9.77 -12.65 18.41
C ASP A 118 8.86 -11.40 18.49
N GLN A 119 7.82 -11.34 17.66
CA GLN A 119 6.90 -10.21 17.50
C GLN A 119 7.56 -8.95 16.94
N GLN A 120 8.80 -9.03 16.43
CA GLN A 120 9.38 -7.94 15.66
C GLN A 120 8.64 -7.82 14.33
N ALA A 121 8.09 -6.63 14.06
CA ALA A 121 7.42 -6.33 12.81
C ALA A 121 8.08 -5.13 12.12
N GLU A 122 8.25 -5.21 10.81
CA GLU A 122 8.82 -4.14 10.01
C GLU A 122 8.00 -3.92 8.74
N LEU A 123 7.90 -2.66 8.33
CA LEU A 123 7.26 -2.27 7.08
C LEU A 123 8.33 -1.79 6.09
N GLY A 124 8.42 -2.49 4.96
CA GLY A 124 9.35 -2.15 3.90
C GLY A 124 9.00 -0.84 3.17
N PRO A 125 9.94 -0.32 2.35
CA PRO A 125 9.70 0.87 1.54
C PRO A 125 8.54 0.66 0.54
N PRO A 126 7.88 1.75 0.11
CA PRO A 126 6.81 1.66 -0.90
C PRO A 126 7.35 1.23 -2.27
N LEU A 127 6.62 0.31 -2.91
CA LEU A 127 6.82 -0.16 -4.26
C LEU A 127 5.68 0.39 -5.13
N SER A 128 6.02 0.97 -6.28
CA SER A 128 5.04 1.47 -7.25
C SER A 128 4.88 0.48 -8.39
N PHE A 129 3.64 0.21 -8.79
CA PHE A 129 3.33 -0.69 -9.90
C PHE A 129 2.07 -0.25 -10.64
N ARG A 130 2.20 -0.05 -11.95
CA ARG A 130 1.08 0.23 -12.85
C ARG A 130 0.66 -1.03 -13.61
N THR A 131 -0.58 -1.43 -13.42
CA THR A 131 -1.19 -2.48 -14.26
C THR A 131 -1.53 -1.94 -15.65
N PRO A 132 -1.49 -2.77 -16.70
CA PRO A 132 -1.99 -2.37 -18.01
C PRO A 132 -3.51 -2.15 -18.01
N PRO A 133 -4.07 -1.46 -19.01
CA PRO A 133 -5.51 -1.42 -19.23
C PRO A 133 -6.04 -2.80 -19.61
N LEU A 134 -7.36 -2.99 -19.45
CA LEU A 134 -8.03 -4.17 -20.00
C LEU A 134 -7.88 -4.18 -21.54
N PRO A 135 -7.79 -5.38 -22.16
CA PRO A 135 -7.73 -5.48 -23.62
C PRO A 135 -8.92 -4.78 -24.28
N ALA A 136 -8.72 -4.19 -25.45
CA ALA A 136 -9.81 -3.56 -26.21
C ALA A 136 -10.94 -4.55 -26.59
N THR A 137 -10.63 -5.85 -26.60
CA THR A 137 -11.59 -6.94 -26.84
C THR A 137 -12.35 -7.39 -25.59
N PHE A 138 -12.04 -6.82 -24.43
CA PHE A 138 -12.71 -7.17 -23.18
C PHE A 138 -14.19 -6.75 -23.24
N PRO A 139 -15.13 -7.65 -22.88
CA PRO A 139 -16.55 -7.37 -23.00
C PRO A 139 -16.97 -6.22 -22.05
N PRO A 140 -17.94 -5.38 -22.43
CA PRO A 140 -18.43 -4.35 -21.54
C PRO A 140 -19.10 -5.01 -20.32
N LEU A 141 -18.77 -4.53 -19.12
CA LEU A 141 -19.38 -4.94 -17.87
C LEU A 141 -20.12 -3.76 -17.25
N TYR A 142 -21.38 -3.98 -16.90
CA TYR A 142 -22.22 -2.98 -16.25
C TYR A 142 -22.71 -3.52 -14.91
N LYS A 143 -22.36 -2.79 -13.85
CA LYS A 143 -22.83 -3.09 -12.49
C LYS A 143 -24.28 -2.60 -12.33
N VAL A 144 -25.22 -3.53 -12.32
CA VAL A 144 -26.65 -3.21 -12.08
C VAL A 144 -26.93 -2.99 -10.60
N LEU A 145 -26.36 -3.83 -9.72
CA LEU A 145 -26.54 -3.74 -8.28
C LEU A 145 -25.31 -4.28 -7.55
N SER A 146 -24.80 -3.53 -6.58
CA SER A 146 -23.85 -4.03 -5.57
C SER A 146 -24.22 -3.40 -4.23
N ARG A 147 -24.26 -4.22 -3.18
CA ARG A 147 -24.51 -3.80 -1.80
C ARG A 147 -23.47 -4.47 -0.90
N PRO A 148 -22.22 -3.99 -0.88
CA PRO A 148 -21.13 -4.68 -0.17
C PRO A 148 -21.43 -4.99 1.30
N HIS A 149 -22.15 -4.11 1.99
CA HIS A 149 -22.58 -4.29 3.39
C HIS A 149 -23.64 -5.39 3.60
N ARG A 150 -24.19 -5.97 2.54
CA ARG A 150 -25.13 -7.11 2.55
C ARG A 150 -24.63 -8.29 1.72
N MET A 151 -23.36 -8.26 1.31
CA MET A 151 -22.72 -9.31 0.53
C MET A 151 -21.60 -9.90 1.37
N GLU A 152 -21.32 -11.18 1.18
CA GLU A 152 -20.11 -11.77 1.75
C GLU A 152 -18.87 -11.14 1.11
N PRO A 153 -17.82 -10.84 1.90
CA PRO A 153 -16.53 -10.43 1.34
C PRO A 153 -15.95 -11.55 0.47
N GLY A 154 -15.35 -11.18 -0.66
CA GLY A 154 -14.71 -12.16 -1.54
C GLY A 154 -14.63 -11.69 -2.98
N LEU A 155 -14.43 -12.67 -3.87
CA LEU A 155 -14.37 -12.46 -5.31
C LEU A 155 -15.50 -13.24 -5.99
N THR A 156 -16.11 -12.64 -7.01
CA THR A 156 -16.98 -13.36 -7.94
C THR A 156 -16.18 -13.74 -9.17
N LEU A 157 -15.95 -15.04 -9.36
CA LEU A 157 -15.19 -15.58 -10.49
C LEU A 157 -16.14 -16.21 -11.51
N PHE A 158 -16.03 -15.82 -12.78
CA PHE A 158 -16.82 -16.41 -13.85
C PHE A 158 -16.08 -16.36 -15.19
N SER A 159 -16.46 -17.27 -16.08
CA SER A 159 -15.90 -17.33 -17.44
C SER A 159 -16.84 -16.67 -18.44
N VAL A 160 -16.28 -15.87 -19.34
CA VAL A 160 -16.99 -15.31 -20.49
C VAL A 160 -16.39 -15.85 -21.76
N ASN A 161 -17.21 -16.50 -22.57
CA ASN A 161 -16.83 -16.96 -23.90
C ASN A 161 -17.24 -15.91 -24.92
N LEU A 162 -16.27 -15.40 -25.69
CA LEU A 162 -16.58 -14.58 -26.84
C LEU A 162 -16.85 -15.49 -28.03
N TRP A 163 -18.08 -15.46 -28.55
CA TRP A 163 -18.38 -16.16 -29.80
C TRP A 163 -17.72 -15.42 -30.96
N ARG A 164 -16.71 -16.03 -31.59
CA ARG A 164 -16.10 -15.53 -32.81
C ARG A 164 -16.09 -16.65 -33.85
N ASN A 165 -16.56 -16.36 -35.06
CA ASN A 165 -16.50 -17.33 -36.15
C ASN A 165 -15.04 -17.74 -36.39
N SER A 166 -14.81 -19.05 -36.51
CA SER A 166 -13.52 -19.63 -36.94
C SER A 166 -12.35 -19.55 -35.94
N VAL A 167 -12.59 -19.41 -34.63
CA VAL A 167 -11.51 -19.50 -33.63
C VAL A 167 -11.88 -20.40 -32.44
N SER A 168 -10.90 -21.15 -31.92
CA SER A 168 -11.06 -22.05 -30.77
C SER A 168 -11.48 -21.29 -29.50
N MET A 169 -12.37 -21.89 -28.69
CA MET A 169 -12.80 -21.32 -27.40
C MET A 169 -11.62 -21.10 -26.43
N LEU A 170 -10.56 -21.92 -26.53
CA LEU A 170 -9.35 -21.80 -25.70
C LEU A 170 -8.51 -20.57 -26.05
N ASP A 171 -8.72 -19.98 -27.23
CA ASP A 171 -7.99 -18.81 -27.70
C ASP A 171 -8.74 -17.50 -27.44
N TYR A 172 -10.02 -17.55 -27.01
CA TYR A 172 -10.93 -16.38 -26.98
C TYR A 172 -11.89 -16.32 -25.77
N GLY A 173 -11.56 -16.98 -24.66
CA GLY A 173 -12.30 -16.87 -23.40
C GLY A 173 -11.59 -15.98 -22.36
N TYR A 174 -12.37 -15.28 -21.54
CA TYR A 174 -11.88 -14.61 -20.34
C TYR A 174 -12.32 -15.35 -19.10
N VAL A 175 -11.41 -15.50 -18.14
CA VAL A 175 -11.77 -15.77 -16.75
C VAL A 175 -11.68 -14.43 -16.02
N ILE A 176 -12.80 -13.99 -15.45
CA ILE A 176 -12.94 -12.65 -14.86
C ILE A 176 -13.19 -12.82 -13.36
N ALA A 177 -12.42 -12.10 -12.55
CA ALA A 177 -12.69 -11.92 -11.13
C ALA A 177 -13.23 -10.50 -10.90
N LEU A 178 -14.32 -10.39 -10.13
CA LEU A 178 -14.85 -9.12 -9.65
C LEU A 178 -14.72 -9.03 -8.14
N ASP A 179 -14.38 -7.85 -7.63
CA ASP A 179 -14.48 -7.55 -6.21
C ASP A 179 -15.93 -7.28 -5.77
N ASN A 180 -16.15 -7.07 -4.48
CA ASN A 180 -17.45 -6.77 -3.90
C ASN A 180 -18.08 -5.47 -4.44
N GLU A 181 -17.26 -4.52 -4.92
CA GLU A 181 -17.72 -3.29 -5.57
C GLU A 181 -18.06 -3.49 -7.05
N GLY A 182 -17.85 -4.69 -7.60
CA GLY A 182 -18.12 -5.06 -8.98
C GLY A 182 -17.07 -4.54 -9.96
N GLU A 183 -15.85 -4.25 -9.49
CA GLU A 183 -14.72 -3.89 -10.34
C GLU A 183 -13.86 -5.13 -10.67
N VAL A 184 -13.27 -5.12 -11.87
CA VAL A 184 -12.35 -6.18 -12.33
C VAL A 184 -11.02 -6.08 -11.58
N VAL A 185 -10.56 -7.22 -11.07
CA VAL A 185 -9.33 -7.35 -10.26
C VAL A 185 -8.55 -8.62 -10.55
#